data_AF-A0A095XST5-F1
#
_entry.id   AF-A0A095XST5-F1
#
_cell.length_a   1.000
_cell.length_b   1.000
_cell.length_c   1.000
_cell.angle_alpha   90.00
_cell.angle_beta   90.00
_cell.angle_gamma   90.00
#
_symmetry.space_group_name_H-M   'P 1'
#
loop_
_entity.id
_entity.type
_entity.pdbx_description
1 polymer ?
#
loop_
_entity_poly.entity_id
_entity_poly.type
_entity_poly.pdbx_seq_one_letter_code
_entity_poly.pdbx_strand_id
1 'polypeptide(L)' 'MNEEMNTSELLKEVAEENQTRKILEILNECKDLEEAKAKIKALLN' A
#
# COMPACT_ATOMS: atom_id res chain seq x y z
N MET A 1 -17.05 -14.80 -17.41
CA MET A 1 -17.35 -15.42 -16.11
C MET A 1 -16.65 -14.56 -15.08
N ASN A 2 -17.40 -13.95 -14.14
CA ASN A 2 -16.77 -13.48 -12.90
C ASN A 2 -16.39 -14.76 -12.16
N GLU A 3 -15.12 -15.16 -12.25
CA GLU A 3 -14.60 -16.16 -11.34
C GLU A 3 -14.70 -15.56 -9.95
N GLU A 4 -15.54 -16.17 -9.10
CA GLU A 4 -15.74 -15.74 -7.73
C GLU A 4 -14.40 -15.93 -7.02
N MET A 5 -13.73 -14.82 -6.72
CA MET A 5 -12.39 -14.84 -6.11
C MET A 5 -12.45 -15.64 -4.82
N ASN A 6 -11.49 -16.54 -4.64
CA ASN A 6 -11.40 -17.28 -3.39
C ASN A 6 -11.01 -16.33 -2.25
N THR A 7 -11.18 -16.79 -1.01
CA THR A 7 -10.91 -15.98 0.18
C THR A 7 -9.46 -15.48 0.27
N SER A 8 -8.50 -16.24 -0.26
CA SER A 8 -7.08 -15.84 -0.29
C SER A 8 -6.81 -14.75 -1.33
N GLU A 9 -7.49 -14.80 -2.47
CA GLU A 9 -7.44 -13.77 -3.52
C GLU A 9 -8.06 -12.46 -3.02
N LEU A 10 -9.25 -12.53 -2.40
CA LEU A 10 -9.88 -11.38 -1.76
C LEU A 10 -9.01 -10.78 -0.65
N LEU A 11 -8.38 -11.63 0.17
CA LEU A 11 -7.47 -11.16 1.21
C LEU A 11 -6.26 -10.44 0.62
N LYS A 12 -5.71 -10.96 -0.48
CA LYS A 12 -4.58 -10.35 -1.18
C LYS A 12 -4.98 -8.99 -1.76
N GLU A 13 -6.12 -8.88 -2.44
CA GLU A 13 -6.63 -7.63 -2.98
C GLU A 13 -6.80 -6.57 -1.89
N VAL A 14 -7.49 -6.92 -0.80
CA VAL A 14 -7.69 -6.01 0.35
C VAL A 14 -6.35 -5.62 0.99
N ALA A 15 -5.38 -6.54 1.07
CA ALA A 15 -4.05 -6.24 1.59
C ALA A 15 -3.28 -5.25 0.69
N GLU A 16 -3.34 -5.43 -0.63
CA GLU A 16 -2.71 -4.53 -1.61
C GLU A 16 -3.35 -3.13 -1.60
N GLU A 17 -4.69 -3.05 -1.50
CA GLU A 17 -5.41 -1.78 -1.34
C GLU A 17 -5.03 -1.06 -0.04
N ASN A 18 -4.98 -1.79 1.07
CA ASN A 18 -4.62 -1.22 2.37
C ASN A 18 -3.17 -0.72 2.38
N GLN A 19 -2.25 -1.47 1.77
CA GLN A 19 -0.86 -1.05 1.62
C GLN A 19 -0.75 0.22 0.77
N THR A 20 -1.49 0.30 -0.33
CA THR A 20 -1.54 1.50 -1.20
C THR A 20 -2.08 2.72 -0.44
N ARG A 21 -3.14 2.56 0.36
CA ARG A 21 -3.71 3.63 1.19
C ARG A 21 -2.70 4.14 2.22
N LYS A 22 -2.02 3.23 2.90
CA LYS A 22 -0.97 3.57 3.87
C LYS A 22 0.19 4.34 3.23
N ILE A 23 0.59 3.97 2.01
CA ILE A 23 1.61 4.70 1.26
C ILE A 23 1.15 6.13 0.98
N LEU A 24 -0.09 6.31 0.51
CA LEU A 24 -0.64 7.64 0.22
C LEU A 24 -0.69 8.53 1.48
N GLU A 25 -1.11 7.98 2.61
CA GLU A 25 -1.11 8.68 3.90
C GLU A 25 0.31 9.14 4.29
N ILE A 26 1.30 8.25 4.19
CA ILE A 26 2.71 8.59 4.44
C ILE A 26 3.18 9.73 3.53
N LEU A 27 2.84 9.66 2.24
CA LEU A 27 3.24 10.68 1.26
C LEU A 27 2.60 12.05 1.57
N ASN A 28 1.35 12.08 2.02
CA ASN A 28 0.66 13.32 2.41
C ASN A 28 1.31 14.00 3.63
N GLU A 29 2.00 13.24 4.48
CA GLU A 29 2.71 13.76 5.64
C GLU A 29 4.18 14.15 5.35
N CYS A 30 4.66 13.92 4.13
CA CYS A 30 6.03 14.26 3.74
C CYS A 30 6.13 15.70 3.22
N LYS A 31 7.21 16.38 3.60
CA LYS A 31 7.47 17.75 3.15
C LYS A 31 8.09 17.79 1.75
N ASP A 32 8.86 16.75 1.42
CA ASP A 32 9.58 16.65 0.16
C ASP A 32 9.75 15.19 -0.30
N LEU A 33 10.28 15.05 -1.52
CA LEU A 33 10.48 13.78 -2.18
C LEU A 33 11.53 12.89 -1.48
N GLU A 34 12.51 13.46 -0.80
CA GLU A 34 13.56 12.69 -0.13
C GLU A 34 13.03 12.09 1.19
N GLU A 35 12.23 12.85 1.95
CA GLU A 35 11.50 12.36 3.12
C GLU A 35 10.55 11.22 2.73
N ALA A 36 9.79 11.39 1.64
CA ALA A 36 8.92 10.36 1.09
C ALA A 36 9.68 9.07 0.76
N LYS A 37 10.79 9.16 0.00
CA LYS A 37 11.62 7.99 -0.33
C LYS A 37 12.17 7.30 0.92
N ALA A 38 12.57 8.05 1.94
CA ALA A 38 13.11 7.49 3.18
C ALA A 38 12.04 6.71 3.97
N LYS A 39 10.84 7.28 4.13
CA LYS A 39 9.72 6.62 4.83
C LYS A 39 9.22 5.39 4.09
N ILE A 40 9.14 5.43 2.76
CA ILE A 40 8.74 4.26 1.96
C ILE A 40 9.79 3.15 2.01
N LYS A 41 11.09 3.47 1.96
CA LYS A 41 12.16 2.47 2.15
C LYS A 41 12.07 1.82 3.53
N ALA A 42 11.76 2.59 4.58
CA ALA A 42 11.58 2.06 5.92
C ALA A 42 10.34 1.15 6.05
N LEU A 43 9.31 1.35 5.22
CA LEU A 43 8.11 0.50 5.17
C LEU A 43 8.37 -0.85 4.45
N LEU A 44 9.37 -0.91 3.57
CA LEU A 44 9.72 -2.09 2.77
C LEU A 44 10.75 -3.02 3.43
N ASN A 45 11.37 -2.58 4.54
CA ASN A 45 12.32 -3.36 5.34
C ASN A 45 11.63 -4.04 6.53
#